data_AF-A6RHH9-F1
#
_entry.id   AF-A6RHH9-F1
#
_cell.length_a   1.000
_cell.length_b   1.000
_cell.length_c   1.000
_cell.angle_alpha   90.00
_cell.angle_beta   90.00
_cell.angle_gamma   90.00
#
_symmetry.space_group_name_H-M   'P 1'
#
loop_
_entity.id
_entity.type
_entity.pdbx_description
1 polymer ?
#
loop_
_entity_poly.entity_id
_entity_poly.type
_entity_poly.pdbx_seq_one_letter_code
_entity_poly.pdbx_strand_id
1 'polypeptide(L)'
;MDLAGGVLLDVGVYSLTWVFQTLYHTRPLGHRKPPSSISSQMIHYPATGADECSTILLEFPQSTPAGTHKAQGVAMTNFRLLSNLDGKWTAGPTVRIQGTRGEIQVFGYPFHPDSFKVIPLTGLGEAGDAREVREVVGEFPGEGKGMYWEADEAARCVRDGKLESETMSWEESLVIMDVMDEARRQGGLKYPDEIESTEYPITLGGKKGVA
;
A
#
# COMPACT_ATOMS: atom_id res chain seq x y z
N MET A 1 -9.79 -3.14 -20.66
CA MET A 1 -10.51 -2.26 -19.72
C MET A 1 -11.72 -2.92 -19.08
N ASP A 2 -12.39 -3.87 -19.74
CA ASP A 2 -13.65 -4.50 -19.28
C ASP A 2 -13.56 -5.42 -18.05
N LEU A 3 -12.40 -5.48 -17.39
CA LEU A 3 -12.17 -6.27 -16.17
C LEU A 3 -11.55 -5.42 -15.05
N ALA A 4 -11.51 -4.09 -15.20
CA ALA A 4 -10.88 -3.17 -14.25
C ALA A 4 -9.40 -3.46 -13.93
N GLY A 5 -8.68 -4.19 -14.78
CA GLY A 5 -7.27 -4.52 -14.57
C GLY A 5 -6.34 -3.32 -14.73
N GLY A 6 -5.09 -3.49 -14.30
CA GLY A 6 -4.08 -2.43 -14.34
C GLY A 6 -3.22 -2.44 -13.08
N VAL A 7 -1.99 -1.97 -13.19
CA VAL A 7 -1.01 -2.15 -12.11
C VAL A 7 -1.40 -1.42 -10.82
N LEU A 8 -2.13 -0.31 -10.90
CA LEU A 8 -2.57 0.48 -9.75
C LEU A 8 -3.48 -0.33 -8.82
N LEU A 9 -4.52 -0.96 -9.37
CA LEU A 9 -5.48 -1.73 -8.58
C LEU A 9 -4.96 -3.12 -8.24
N ASP A 10 -4.20 -3.75 -9.14
CA ASP A 10 -3.72 -5.13 -8.94
C ASP A 10 -2.53 -5.20 -7.96
N VAL A 11 -1.63 -4.21 -8.01
CA VAL A 11 -0.34 -4.24 -7.28
C VAL A 11 -0.10 -2.96 -6.48
N GLY A 12 -0.54 -1.80 -6.98
CA GLY A 12 -0.36 -0.50 -6.35
C GLY A 12 -0.99 -0.41 -4.95
N VAL A 13 -2.02 -1.22 -4.68
CA VAL A 13 -2.60 -1.39 -3.34
C VAL A 13 -1.54 -1.73 -2.30
N TYR A 14 -0.58 -2.62 -2.59
CA TYR A 14 0.43 -3.02 -1.62
C TYR A 14 1.42 -1.89 -1.31
N SER A 15 1.80 -1.11 -2.33
CA SER A 15 2.63 0.09 -2.12
C SER A 15 1.90 1.12 -1.27
N LEU A 16 0.60 1.33 -1.51
CA LEU A 16 -0.23 2.21 -0.70
C LEU A 16 -0.41 1.69 0.72
N THR A 17 -0.58 0.39 0.93
CA THR A 17 -0.67 -0.23 2.26
C THR A 17 0.56 0.07 3.11
N TRP A 18 1.77 0.10 2.55
CA TRP A 18 2.98 0.50 3.30
C TRP A 18 3.00 1.97 3.68
N VAL A 19 2.50 2.85 2.80
CA VAL A 19 2.34 4.27 3.13
C VAL A 19 1.29 4.47 4.23
N PHE A 20 0.12 3.85 4.08
CA PHE A 20 -1.01 3.98 5.00
C PHE A 20 -0.72 3.33 6.35
N GLN A 21 -0.17 2.11 6.38
CA GLN A 21 0.16 1.47 7.65
C GLN A 21 1.11 2.34 8.49
N THR A 22 2.01 3.06 7.80
CA THR A 22 3.01 3.90 8.45
C THR A 22 2.44 5.26 8.85
N LEU A 23 1.83 6.01 7.93
CA LEU A 23 1.48 7.42 8.14
C LEU A 23 0.04 7.64 8.61
N TYR A 24 -0.83 6.65 8.43
CA TYR A 24 -2.26 6.72 8.76
C TYR A 24 -2.63 5.75 9.90
N HIS A 25 -2.39 4.45 9.70
CA HIS A 25 -2.86 3.38 10.58
C HIS A 25 -2.26 3.44 12.00
N THR A 26 -0.96 3.75 12.11
CA THR A 26 -0.27 3.85 13.42
C THR A 26 -0.76 5.02 14.28
N ARG A 27 -1.64 5.88 13.76
CA ARG A 27 -2.29 6.95 14.52
C ARG A 27 -3.54 6.40 15.21
N PRO A 28 -3.88 6.90 16.42
CA PRO A 28 -5.15 6.59 17.07
C PRO A 28 -6.33 6.89 16.15
N LEU A 29 -7.35 6.02 16.13
CA LEU A 29 -8.51 6.12 15.21
C LEU A 29 -9.07 7.54 15.10
N GLY A 30 -9.38 8.20 16.22
CA GLY A 30 -9.93 9.57 16.22
C GLY A 30 -8.99 10.68 15.72
N HIS A 31 -7.70 10.38 15.51
CA HIS A 31 -6.68 11.29 15.02
C HIS A 31 -6.21 10.97 13.60
N ARG A 32 -6.75 9.93 12.96
CA ARG A 32 -6.45 9.61 11.58
C ARG A 32 -7.00 10.71 10.67
N LYS A 33 -6.20 11.12 9.70
CA LYS A 33 -6.56 12.15 8.72
C LYS A 33 -6.09 11.70 7.35
N PRO A 34 -6.93 11.84 6.31
CA PRO A 34 -6.53 11.50 4.96
C PRO A 34 -5.34 12.38 4.51
N PRO A 35 -4.64 11.98 3.44
CA PRO A 35 -3.64 12.83 2.80
C PRO A 35 -4.20 14.23 2.50
N SER A 36 -3.45 15.27 2.81
CA SER A 36 -3.78 16.68 2.51
C SER A 36 -3.52 17.04 1.05
N SER A 37 -2.71 16.26 0.33
CA SER A 37 -2.44 16.43 -1.09
C SER A 37 -2.03 15.11 -1.73
N ILE A 38 -2.47 14.91 -2.97
CA ILE A 38 -2.20 13.73 -3.79
C ILE A 38 -1.71 14.22 -5.15
N SER A 39 -0.53 13.78 -5.58
CA SER A 39 -0.01 14.04 -6.93
C SER A 39 0.48 12.73 -7.53
N SER A 40 0.12 12.46 -8.78
CA SER A 40 0.43 11.19 -9.43
C SER A 40 0.87 11.37 -10.88
N GLN A 41 1.58 10.36 -11.37
CA GLN A 41 1.92 10.18 -12.78
C GLN A 41 1.65 8.74 -13.17
N MET A 42 1.05 8.56 -14.35
CA MET A 42 0.60 7.27 -14.86
C MET A 42 1.05 7.09 -16.30
N ILE A 43 1.54 5.90 -16.63
CA ILE A 43 1.86 5.48 -18.00
C ILE A 43 0.85 4.41 -18.37
N HIS A 44 0.12 4.61 -19.46
CA HIS A 44 -0.82 3.62 -19.98
C HIS A 44 -0.11 2.56 -20.81
N TYR A 45 -0.57 1.32 -20.70
CA TYR A 45 -0.17 0.22 -21.56
C TYR A 45 -0.88 0.32 -22.93
N PRO A 46 -0.15 0.54 -24.04
CA PRO A 46 -0.79 0.84 -25.33
C PRO A 46 -1.73 -0.25 -25.86
N ALA A 47 -1.48 -1.52 -25.53
CA ALA A 47 -2.26 -2.62 -26.08
C ALA A 47 -3.66 -2.77 -25.47
N THR A 48 -3.87 -2.29 -24.23
CA THR A 48 -5.14 -2.52 -23.51
C THR A 48 -5.76 -1.26 -22.92
N GLY A 49 -5.00 -0.16 -22.83
CA GLY A 49 -5.41 1.08 -22.18
C GLY A 49 -5.30 1.08 -20.65
N ALA A 50 -5.06 -0.08 -20.01
CA ALA A 50 -4.82 -0.17 -18.57
C ALA A 50 -3.52 0.54 -18.17
N ASP A 51 -3.34 0.86 -16.89
CA ASP A 51 -2.10 1.47 -16.43
C ASP A 51 -0.96 0.44 -16.30
N GLU A 52 0.19 0.80 -16.84
CA GLU A 52 1.44 0.02 -16.82
C GLU A 52 2.33 0.37 -15.64
N CYS A 53 2.37 1.66 -15.32
CA CYS A 53 3.20 2.24 -14.30
C CYS A 53 2.42 3.36 -13.63
N SER A 54 2.41 3.38 -12.30
CA SER A 54 1.75 4.40 -11.50
C SER A 54 2.67 4.83 -10.36
N THR A 55 2.92 6.13 -10.25
CA THR A 55 3.66 6.75 -9.13
C THR A 55 2.77 7.77 -8.45
N ILE A 56 2.63 7.67 -7.13
CA ILE A 56 1.75 8.51 -6.31
C ILE A 56 2.59 9.10 -5.17
N LEU A 57 2.59 10.43 -5.09
CA LEU A 57 3.12 11.22 -3.98
C LEU A 57 1.96 11.67 -3.10
N LEU A 58 2.07 11.35 -1.82
CA LEU A 58 1.07 11.64 -0.79
C LEU A 58 1.67 12.56 0.24
N GLU A 59 0.99 13.67 0.55
CA GLU A 59 1.30 14.49 1.72
C GLU A 59 0.29 14.16 2.82
N PHE A 60 0.76 13.78 4.00
CA PHE A 60 -0.08 13.63 5.19
C PHE A 60 0.05 14.87 6.07
N PRO A 61 -1.06 15.39 6.61
CA PRO A 61 -1.05 16.61 7.43
C PRO A 61 -0.32 16.43 8.76
N GLN A 62 -0.16 15.18 9.21
CA GLN A 62 0.44 14.82 10.48
C GLN A 62 1.36 13.60 10.33
N SER A 63 2.56 13.69 10.90
CA SER A 63 3.54 12.62 10.95
C SER A 63 3.19 11.57 12.01
N THR A 64 3.75 10.38 11.90
CA THR A 64 3.60 9.35 12.94
C THR A 64 4.79 9.33 13.91
N PRO A 65 4.63 8.90 15.17
CA PRO A 65 3.36 8.80 15.90
C PRO A 65 2.96 10.14 16.53
N ALA A 66 3.87 11.12 16.57
CA ALA A 66 3.67 12.36 17.33
C ALA A 66 2.70 13.35 16.66
N GLY A 67 2.58 13.36 15.33
CA GLY A 67 1.65 14.23 14.61
C GLY A 67 2.04 15.71 14.56
N THR A 68 3.31 16.01 14.80
CA THR A 68 3.77 17.40 14.98
C THR A 68 4.23 18.08 13.69
N HIS A 69 4.48 17.31 12.62
CA HIS A 69 4.94 17.82 11.33
C HIS A 69 4.12 17.18 10.21
N LYS A 70 4.21 17.71 8.99
CA LYS A 70 3.75 16.99 7.81
C LYS A 70 4.67 15.81 7.52
N ALA A 71 4.14 14.81 6.83
CA ALA A 71 4.91 13.68 6.34
C ALA A 71 4.57 13.39 4.88
N GLN A 72 5.46 12.69 4.18
CA GLN A 72 5.25 12.30 2.79
C GLN A 72 5.39 10.80 2.61
N GLY A 73 4.57 10.25 1.73
CA GLY A 73 4.68 8.88 1.25
C GLY A 73 4.81 8.86 -0.26
N VAL A 74 5.62 7.96 -0.79
CA VAL A 74 5.73 7.72 -2.24
C VAL A 74 5.39 6.26 -2.49
N ALA A 75 4.33 6.03 -3.25
CA ALA A 75 3.93 4.71 -3.71
C ALA A 75 4.26 4.58 -5.20
N MET A 76 4.99 3.53 -5.56
CA MET A 76 5.36 3.24 -6.95
C MET A 76 4.93 1.83 -7.28
N THR A 77 4.44 1.61 -8.50
CA THR A 77 4.07 0.28 -8.98
C THR A 77 4.26 0.18 -10.49
N ASN A 78 4.68 -0.99 -10.98
CA ASN A 78 4.96 -1.26 -12.38
C ASN A 78 4.90 -2.77 -12.66
N PHE A 79 4.30 -3.20 -13.77
CA PHE A 79 4.22 -4.63 -14.11
C PHE A 79 5.32 -5.13 -15.08
N ARG A 80 6.10 -4.24 -15.70
CA ARG A 80 7.24 -4.59 -16.57
C ARG A 80 8.54 -4.81 -15.80
N LEU A 81 8.66 -4.17 -14.64
CA LEU A 81 9.87 -4.17 -13.84
C LEU A 81 9.73 -5.14 -12.67
N LEU A 82 10.82 -5.83 -12.37
CA LEU A 82 10.92 -6.73 -11.22
C LEU A 82 11.85 -6.12 -10.18
N SER A 83 11.44 -6.19 -8.91
CA SER A 83 12.29 -5.76 -7.79
C SER A 83 13.43 -6.73 -7.49
N ASN A 84 13.27 -8.03 -7.81
CA ASN A 84 14.26 -9.07 -7.57
C ASN A 84 14.84 -9.63 -8.89
N LEU A 85 15.70 -8.84 -9.55
CA LEU A 85 16.23 -9.18 -10.88
C LEU A 85 17.14 -10.42 -10.88
N ASP A 86 17.87 -10.66 -9.80
CA ASP A 86 18.89 -11.70 -9.69
C ASP A 86 18.55 -12.80 -8.69
N GLY A 87 17.34 -12.77 -8.12
CA GLY A 87 16.90 -13.70 -7.09
C GLY A 87 17.51 -13.45 -5.70
N LYS A 88 18.36 -12.41 -5.55
CA LYS A 88 19.14 -12.15 -4.33
C LYS A 88 18.84 -10.80 -3.68
N TRP A 89 17.85 -10.06 -4.20
CA TRP A 89 17.48 -8.73 -3.70
C TRP A 89 18.64 -7.71 -3.71
N THR A 90 19.56 -7.83 -4.68
CA THR A 90 20.76 -6.96 -4.76
C THR A 90 20.42 -5.48 -4.95
N ALA A 91 19.26 -5.15 -5.54
CA ALA A 91 18.78 -3.77 -5.67
C ALA A 91 18.46 -3.10 -4.31
N GLY A 92 18.37 -3.87 -3.23
CA GLY A 92 18.07 -3.39 -1.89
C GLY A 92 16.61 -3.56 -1.49
N PRO A 93 16.16 -2.84 -0.45
CA PRO A 93 14.83 -2.98 0.11
C PRO A 93 13.75 -2.42 -0.81
N THR A 94 12.58 -3.07 -0.84
CA THR A 94 11.41 -2.64 -1.62
C THR A 94 10.58 -1.59 -0.90
N VAL A 95 10.70 -1.50 0.43
CA VAL A 95 10.05 -0.47 1.25
C VAL A 95 11.09 0.15 2.18
N ARG A 96 11.07 1.48 2.30
CA ARG A 96 11.88 2.23 3.25
C ARG A 96 11.00 3.18 4.06
N ILE A 97 11.10 3.11 5.37
CA ILE A 97 10.38 3.96 6.32
C ILE A 97 11.41 4.79 7.06
N GLN A 98 11.47 6.09 6.78
CA GLN A 98 12.52 6.98 7.27
C GLN A 98 11.97 7.95 8.31
N GLY A 99 12.71 8.13 9.40
CA GLY A 99 12.37 9.06 10.47
C GLY A 99 13.60 9.76 11.04
N THR A 100 13.38 10.69 11.98
CA THR A 100 14.46 11.51 12.55
C THR A 100 15.48 10.74 13.39
N ARG A 101 15.19 9.48 13.73
CA ARG A 101 16.05 8.62 14.56
C ARG A 101 16.60 7.40 13.82
N GLY A 102 16.39 7.32 12.52
CA GLY A 102 16.83 6.18 11.72
C GLY A 102 15.82 5.75 10.65
N GLU A 103 15.98 4.54 10.17
CA GLU A 103 15.25 3.96 9.05
C GLU A 103 14.87 2.50 9.31
N ILE A 104 13.69 2.09 8.84
CA ILE A 104 13.32 0.69 8.71
C ILE A 104 13.33 0.36 7.22
N GLN A 105 14.03 -0.71 6.85
CA GLN A 105 14.10 -1.25 5.50
C GLN A 105 13.39 -2.61 5.47
N VAL A 106 12.51 -2.82 4.50
CA VAL A 106 11.80 -4.09 4.31
C VAL A 106 12.25 -4.71 3.00
N PHE A 107 12.61 -5.99 3.06
CA PHE A 107 13.06 -6.81 1.94
C PHE A 107 11.99 -7.83 1.58
N GLY A 108 12.05 -8.37 0.37
CA GLY A 108 10.99 -9.21 -0.17
C GLY A 108 9.95 -8.41 -0.95
N TYR A 109 8.90 -9.10 -1.37
CA TYR A 109 7.78 -8.42 -2.03
C TYR A 109 6.92 -7.69 -0.99
N PRO A 110 6.40 -6.47 -1.27
CA PRO A 110 5.60 -5.73 -0.30
C PRO A 110 4.33 -6.44 0.20
N PHE A 111 3.76 -7.35 -0.58
CA PHE A 111 2.60 -8.16 -0.20
C PHE A 111 2.95 -9.39 0.66
N HIS A 112 4.23 -9.74 0.75
CA HIS A 112 4.77 -10.83 1.55
C HIS A 112 6.26 -10.55 1.83
N PRO A 113 6.56 -9.69 2.82
CA PRO A 113 7.93 -9.30 3.13
C PRO A 113 8.72 -10.49 3.70
N ASP A 114 10.01 -10.61 3.36
CA ASP A 114 10.86 -11.72 3.80
C ASP A 114 11.64 -11.37 5.07
N SER A 115 12.07 -10.12 5.20
CA SER A 115 12.87 -9.65 6.32
C SER A 115 12.78 -8.13 6.45
N PHE A 116 13.20 -7.61 7.60
CA PHE A 116 13.36 -6.17 7.78
C PHE A 116 14.60 -5.85 8.61
N LYS A 117 15.11 -4.63 8.40
CA LYS A 117 16.27 -4.09 9.08
C LYS A 117 15.93 -2.76 9.71
N VAL A 118 16.24 -2.61 10.99
CA VAL A 118 16.11 -1.36 11.74
C VAL A 118 17.49 -0.75 11.87
N ILE A 119 17.68 0.40 11.23
CA ILE A 119 18.95 1.12 11.16
C ILE A 119 18.80 2.40 11.99
N PRO A 120 19.34 2.44 13.22
CA PRO A 120 19.31 3.64 14.03
C PRO A 120 20.26 4.71 13.49
N LEU A 121 19.93 5.98 13.74
CA LEU A 121 20.83 7.09 13.47
C LEU A 121 22.01 7.06 14.46
N THR A 122 23.23 6.98 13.95
CA THR A 122 24.47 7.03 14.75
C THR A 122 25.21 8.35 14.54
N GLY A 123 25.81 8.93 15.60
CA GLY A 123 26.84 9.97 15.46
C GLY A 123 26.37 11.44 15.51
N LEU A 124 25.11 11.71 15.85
CA LEU A 124 24.60 13.07 16.10
C LEU A 124 24.33 13.31 17.60
N GLY A 125 25.41 13.51 18.37
CA GLY A 125 25.39 14.39 19.55
C GLY A 125 24.96 13.84 20.92
N GLU A 126 24.46 12.62 21.06
CA GLU A 126 24.26 12.02 22.39
C GLU A 126 25.28 10.93 22.65
N ALA A 127 26.25 11.24 23.51
CA ALA A 127 27.19 10.27 24.06
C ALA A 127 26.42 9.24 24.90
N GLY A 128 26.00 8.13 24.27
CA GLY A 128 25.33 7.02 24.96
C GLY A 128 24.37 6.17 24.14
N ASP A 129 23.90 6.63 22.98
CA ASP A 129 22.92 5.86 22.18
C ASP A 129 23.65 4.92 21.20
N ALA A 130 24.32 3.89 21.74
CA ALA A 130 24.90 2.79 20.97
C ALA A 130 23.80 1.84 20.46
N ARG A 131 22.82 2.37 19.73
CA ARG A 131 21.82 1.52 19.08
C ARG A 131 22.47 0.83 17.92
N GLU A 132 22.41 -0.49 17.94
CA GLU A 132 22.92 -1.31 16.86
C GLU A 132 21.86 -1.53 15.79
N VAL A 133 22.34 -1.78 14.58
CA VAL A 133 21.51 -2.20 13.47
C VAL A 133 20.92 -3.57 13.80
N ARG A 134 19.58 -3.68 13.81
CA ARG A 134 18.88 -4.95 14.05
C ARG A 134 18.33 -5.49 12.74
N GLU A 135 18.64 -6.73 12.43
CA GLU A 135 18.08 -7.44 11.29
C GLU A 135 17.17 -8.56 11.79
N VAL A 136 15.99 -8.68 11.20
CA VAL A 136 14.99 -9.70 11.54
C VAL A 136 14.57 -10.37 10.24
N VAL A 137 14.80 -11.67 10.16
CA VAL A 137 14.31 -12.51 9.07
C VAL A 137 12.96 -13.07 9.48
N GLY A 138 11.96 -12.92 8.61
CA GLY A 138 10.61 -13.38 8.86
C GLY A 138 10.53 -14.90 8.75
N GLU A 139 10.31 -15.57 9.88
CA GLU A 139 9.84 -16.95 9.89
C GLU A 139 8.31 -16.92 9.94
N PHE A 140 7.65 -17.05 8.79
CA PHE A 140 6.18 -17.04 8.73
C PHE A 140 5.66 -18.47 8.93
N PRO A 141 5.01 -18.78 10.05
CA PRO A 141 4.56 -20.13 10.36
C PRO A 141 3.39 -20.51 9.45
N GLY A 142 3.36 -21.74 8.92
CA GLY A 142 2.14 -22.32 8.34
C GLY A 142 2.02 -22.36 6.82
N GLU A 143 3.10 -22.12 6.06
CA GLU A 143 3.19 -22.26 4.57
C GLU A 143 2.15 -21.50 3.72
N GLY A 144 1.11 -20.92 4.31
CA GLY A 144 -0.04 -20.31 3.62
C GLY A 144 0.16 -18.87 3.18
N LYS A 145 1.42 -18.40 3.07
CA LYS A 145 1.81 -17.06 2.57
C LYS A 145 1.01 -15.89 3.17
N GLY A 146 0.57 -16.01 4.43
CA GLY A 146 -0.14 -14.97 5.17
C GLY A 146 -1.68 -14.97 5.11
N MET A 147 -2.33 -15.71 4.20
CA MET A 147 -3.79 -15.63 4.02
C MET A 147 -4.62 -16.16 5.20
N TYR A 148 -4.06 -17.03 6.03
CA TYR A 148 -4.75 -17.56 7.21
C TYR A 148 -4.95 -16.51 8.30
N TRP A 149 -4.10 -15.47 8.38
CA TRP A 149 -4.23 -14.41 9.37
C TRP A 149 -5.45 -13.51 9.11
N GLU A 150 -5.69 -13.16 7.85
CA GLU A 150 -6.87 -12.39 7.46
C GLU A 150 -8.15 -13.23 7.56
N ALA A 151 -8.08 -14.53 7.27
CA ALA A 151 -9.19 -15.45 7.47
C ALA A 151 -9.56 -15.57 8.96
N ASP A 152 -8.57 -15.69 9.84
CA ASP A 152 -8.77 -15.72 11.29
C ASP A 152 -9.39 -14.40 11.79
N GLU A 153 -8.96 -13.26 11.27
CA GLU A 153 -9.53 -11.96 11.63
C GLU A 153 -11.00 -11.83 11.19
N ALA A 154 -11.32 -12.26 9.97
CA ALA A 154 -12.69 -12.30 9.49
C ALA A 154 -13.55 -13.23 10.37
N ALA A 155 -13.03 -14.42 10.72
CA ALA A 155 -13.72 -15.36 11.59
C ALA A 155 -13.95 -14.78 13.01
N ARG A 156 -12.97 -14.05 13.57
CA ARG A 156 -13.13 -13.33 14.85
C ARG A 156 -14.21 -12.26 14.76
N CYS A 157 -14.24 -11.46 13.69
CA CYS A 157 -15.26 -10.43 13.50
C CYS A 157 -16.67 -11.04 13.45
N VAL A 158 -16.86 -12.10 12.66
CA VAL A 158 -18.15 -12.81 12.56
C VAL A 158 -18.56 -13.40 13.91
N ARG A 159 -17.64 -14.10 14.59
CA ARG A 159 -17.89 -14.68 15.92
C ARG A 159 -18.35 -13.62 16.93
N ASP A 160 -17.72 -12.45 16.91
CA ASP A 160 -17.97 -11.37 17.86
C ASP A 160 -19.10 -10.42 17.41
N GLY A 161 -19.75 -10.67 16.27
CA GLY A 161 -20.83 -9.84 15.73
C GLY A 161 -20.37 -8.46 15.26
N LYS A 162 -19.08 -8.29 14.95
CA LYS A 162 -18.52 -7.04 14.41
C LYS A 162 -18.82 -6.92 12.93
N LEU A 163 -19.09 -5.69 12.49
CA LEU A 163 -19.33 -5.39 11.06
C LEU A 163 -18.03 -5.10 10.30
N GLU A 164 -16.96 -4.74 11.00
CA GLU A 164 -15.65 -4.44 10.42
C GLU A 164 -14.51 -4.89 11.34
N SER A 165 -13.30 -4.98 10.79
CA SER A 165 -12.08 -5.27 11.57
C SER A 165 -11.58 -3.99 12.25
N GLU A 166 -11.18 -4.11 13.51
CA GLU A 166 -10.48 -3.01 14.22
C GLU A 166 -9.09 -2.74 13.64
N THR A 167 -8.49 -3.75 12.99
CA THR A 167 -7.19 -3.62 12.32
C THR A 167 -7.36 -3.04 10.91
N MET A 168 -8.38 -3.46 10.17
CA MET A 168 -8.67 -2.92 8.84
C MET A 168 -10.10 -2.37 8.79
N SER A 169 -10.25 -1.13 9.29
CA SER A 169 -11.52 -0.42 9.29
C SER A 169 -11.99 -0.07 7.87
N TRP A 170 -13.29 0.08 7.69
CA TRP A 170 -13.87 0.59 6.44
C TRP A 170 -13.38 2.00 6.11
N GLU A 171 -13.18 2.85 7.11
CA GLU A 171 -12.67 4.22 6.92
C GLU A 171 -11.31 4.19 6.20
N GLU A 172 -10.37 3.38 6.67
CA GLU A 172 -9.05 3.24 6.03
C GLU A 172 -9.16 2.71 4.59
N SER A 173 -10.04 1.72 4.37
CA SER A 173 -10.30 1.18 3.04
C SER A 173 -10.84 2.25 2.08
N LEU A 174 -11.79 3.05 2.53
CA LEU A 174 -12.37 4.15 1.73
C LEU A 174 -11.32 5.21 1.38
N VAL A 175 -10.48 5.63 2.34
CA VAL A 175 -9.45 6.63 2.09
C VAL A 175 -8.39 6.12 1.09
N ILE A 176 -8.04 4.82 1.13
CA ILE A 176 -7.15 4.22 0.14
C ILE A 176 -7.80 4.24 -1.25
N MET A 177 -9.09 3.90 -1.35
CA MET A 177 -9.83 3.94 -2.62
C MET A 177 -9.93 5.37 -3.17
N ASP A 178 -10.20 6.37 -2.34
CA ASP A 178 -10.20 7.78 -2.74
C ASP A 178 -8.83 8.21 -3.33
N VAL A 179 -7.73 7.72 -2.75
CA VAL A 179 -6.38 7.97 -3.29
C VAL A 179 -6.18 7.31 -4.65
N MET A 180 -6.64 6.08 -4.82
CA MET A 180 -6.56 5.39 -6.11
C MET A 180 -7.41 6.08 -7.18
N ASP A 181 -8.64 6.48 -6.85
CA ASP A 181 -9.54 7.18 -7.77
C ASP A 181 -8.97 8.55 -8.17
N GLU A 182 -8.35 9.27 -7.24
CA GLU A 182 -7.65 10.52 -7.57
C GLU A 182 -6.44 10.28 -8.48
N ALA A 183 -5.66 9.22 -8.24
CA ALA A 183 -4.56 8.85 -9.13
C ALA A 183 -5.05 8.48 -10.54
N ARG A 184 -6.17 7.74 -10.64
CA ARG A 184 -6.83 7.41 -11.91
C ARG A 184 -7.32 8.67 -12.63
N ARG A 185 -7.94 9.60 -11.89
CA ARG A 185 -8.43 10.88 -12.43
C ARG A 185 -7.29 11.73 -13.00
N GLN A 186 -6.17 11.84 -12.28
CA GLN A 186 -4.98 12.55 -12.76
C GLN A 186 -4.30 11.86 -13.94
N GLY A 187 -4.29 10.51 -13.94
CA GLY A 187 -3.75 9.69 -15.02
C GLY A 187 -4.62 9.61 -16.28
N GLY A 188 -5.91 9.95 -16.19
CA GLY A 188 -6.86 9.80 -17.30
C GLY A 188 -7.35 8.35 -17.49
N LEU A 189 -7.32 7.52 -16.45
CA LEU A 189 -7.77 6.13 -16.49
C LEU A 189 -9.24 5.99 -16.09
N LYS A 190 -10.12 5.80 -17.05
CA LYS A 190 -11.56 5.55 -16.82
C LYS A 190 -11.95 4.12 -17.27
N TYR A 191 -12.67 3.39 -16.42
CA TYR A 191 -13.26 2.10 -16.79
C TYR A 191 -14.64 2.30 -17.42
N PRO A 192 -15.20 1.27 -18.10
CA PRO A 192 -16.58 1.31 -18.60
C PRO A 192 -17.58 1.69 -17.50
N ASP A 193 -18.64 2.42 -17.86
CA ASP A 193 -19.65 2.91 -16.89
C ASP A 193 -20.33 1.77 -16.12
N GLU A 194 -20.47 0.58 -16.73
CA GLU A 194 -20.98 -0.63 -16.08
C GLU A 194 -20.07 -1.17 -14.95
N ILE A 195 -18.79 -0.79 -14.94
CA ILE A 195 -17.84 -1.16 -13.88
C ILE A 195 -17.77 -0.06 -12.80
N GLU A 196 -17.90 1.20 -13.21
CA GLU A 196 -17.79 2.37 -12.31
C GLU A 196 -19.10 2.66 -11.55
N SER A 197 -20.21 2.01 -11.92
CA SER A 197 -21.52 2.31 -11.34
C SER A 197 -21.64 1.85 -9.89
N THR A 198 -22.21 2.72 -9.07
CA THR A 198 -22.56 2.46 -7.67
C THR A 198 -24.04 2.06 -7.50
N GLU A 199 -24.82 2.03 -8.58
CA GLU A 199 -26.23 1.62 -8.55
C GLU A 199 -26.38 0.10 -8.51
N TYR A 200 -27.23 -0.39 -7.61
CA TYR A 200 -27.54 -1.82 -7.47
C TYR A 200 -29.06 -2.08 -7.53
N PRO A 201 -29.55 -3.09 -8.29
CA PRO A 201 -28.77 -4.05 -9.08
C PRO A 201 -28.32 -3.47 -10.42
N ILE A 202 -27.08 -3.80 -10.82
CA ILE A 202 -26.52 -3.41 -12.11
C ILE A 202 -26.79 -4.47 -13.18
N THR A 203 -27.12 -4.04 -14.40
CA THR A 203 -27.21 -4.94 -15.55
C THR A 203 -25.88 -4.94 -16.29
N LEU A 204 -25.09 -6.00 -16.13
CA LEU A 204 -23.83 -6.16 -16.85
C LEU A 204 -24.11 -6.55 -18.32
N GLY A 205 -23.50 -5.85 -19.26
CA GLY A 205 -23.51 -6.21 -20.67
C GLY A 205 -22.85 -7.58 -20.85
N GLY A 206 -23.59 -8.54 -21.42
CA GLY A 206 -23.05 -9.88 -21.69
C GLY A 206 -21.76 -9.79 -22.53
N LYS A 207 -20.73 -10.56 -22.16
CA LYS A 207 -19.47 -10.63 -22.91
C LYS A 207 -19.77 -10.87 -24.38
N LYS A 208 -19.49 -9.90 -25.25
CA LYS A 208 -19.42 -10.16 -26.70
C LYS A 208 -18.24 -11.12 -26.89
N GLY A 209 -18.56 -12.39 -27.13
CA GLY A 209 -17.56 -13.42 -27.37
C GLY A 209 -16.62 -12.93 -28.47
N VAL A 210 -15.33 -12.83 -28.15
CA VAL A 210 -14.30 -12.65 -29.16
C VAL A 210 -14.19 -14.01 -29.86
N ALA A 211 -14.79 -14.10 -31.05
CA ALA A 211 -14.59 -15.21 -31.97
C ALA A 211 -13.18 -15.16 -32.57
#